data_AF-Q4V279-F1
#
_entry.id   AF-Q4V279-F1
#
_cell.length_a   1.000
_cell.length_b   1.000
_cell.length_c   1.000
_cell.angle_alpha   90.00
_cell.angle_beta   90.00
_cell.angle_gamma   90.00
#
_symmetry.space_group_name_H-M   'P 1'
#
loop_
_entity.id
_entity.type
_entity.pdbx_description
1 polymer ?
#
loop_
_entity_poly.entity_id
_entity_poly.type
_entity_poly.pdbx_seq_one_letter_code
_entity_poly.pdbx_strand_id
1 'polypeptide(L)' 'MEFWVLAYLYQEDVYYNFAAEDTTIEYTATCFLPTEEMAQKYIDENNVSDEFIPVKVTIHTLNDSSWTSSRETVDHWGH' A
#
# COMPACT_ATOMS: atom_id res chain seq x y z
N MET A 1 9.34 6.70 9.24
CA MET A 1 9.83 6.31 7.90
C MET A 1 8.65 6.33 6.95
N GLU A 2 8.82 6.87 5.76
CA GLU A 2 7.73 7.03 4.79
C GLU A 2 7.90 6.01 3.66
N PHE A 3 6.80 5.37 3.30
CA PHE A 3 6.72 4.37 2.25
C PHE A 3 5.43 4.56 1.46
N TRP A 4 5.34 3.84 0.35
CA TRP A 4 4.18 3.81 -0.52
C TRP A 4 3.67 2.37 -0.63
N VAL A 5 2.36 2.21 -0.68
CA VAL A 5 1.70 0.92 -0.88
C VAL A 5 0.69 1.07 -2.02
N LEU A 6 0.36 -0.05 -2.67
CA LEU A 6 -0.78 -0.09 -3.60
C LEU A 6 -2.00 -0.53 -2.82
N ALA A 7 -2.94 0.39 -2.61
CA ALA A 7 -4.17 0.11 -1.90
C ALA A 7 -5.32 -0.11 -2.88
N TYR A 8 -6.21 -1.05 -2.55
CA TYR A 8 -7.36 -1.35 -3.37
C TYR A 8 -8.45 -0.29 -3.19
N LEU A 9 -8.96 0.22 -4.30
CA LEU A 9 -9.86 1.36 -4.35
C LEU A 9 -11.20 1.06 -3.67
N TYR A 10 -11.71 -0.17 -3.82
CA TYR A 10 -13.06 -0.53 -3.39
C TYR A 10 -13.15 -1.15 -2.00
N GLN A 11 -12.01 -1.45 -1.38
CA GLN A 11 -12.00 -2.05 -0.04
C GLN A 11 -10.88 -1.44 0.80
N GLU A 12 -11.29 -0.87 1.93
CA GLU A 12 -10.35 -0.42 2.95
C GLU A 12 -9.50 -1.59 3.47
N ASP A 13 -8.28 -1.27 3.86
CA ASP A 13 -7.33 -2.24 4.42
C ASP A 13 -6.93 -3.39 3.47
N VAL A 14 -7.21 -3.28 2.16
CA VAL A 14 -6.71 -4.23 1.15
C VAL A 14 -5.56 -3.61 0.38
N TYR A 15 -4.47 -4.36 0.27
CA TYR A 15 -3.22 -3.92 -0.33
C TYR A 15 -2.67 -4.96 -1.28
N TYR A 16 -1.87 -4.52 -2.25
CA TYR A 16 -1.13 -5.41 -3.12
C TYR A 16 0.13 -5.93 -2.42
N ASN A 17 0.35 -7.24 -2.46
CA ASN A 17 1.55 -7.90 -1.95
C ASN A 17 2.48 -8.24 -3.12
N PHE A 18 3.58 -7.48 -3.25
CA PHE A 18 4.53 -7.64 -4.36
C PHE A 18 5.25 -9.00 -4.35
N ALA A 19 5.33 -9.68 -3.21
CA ALA A 19 5.97 -11.00 -3.13
C ALA A 19 5.04 -12.15 -3.52
N ALA A 20 3.73 -11.99 -3.27
CA ALA A 20 2.72 -12.98 -3.61
C ALA A 20 2.03 -12.71 -4.95
N GLU A 21 2.21 -11.50 -5.51
CA GLU A 21 1.51 -11.00 -6.69
C GLU A 21 -0.03 -11.03 -6.54
N ASP A 22 -0.51 -10.87 -5.30
CA ASP A 22 -1.92 -10.98 -4.91
C ASP A 22 -2.30 -9.91 -3.86
N THR A 23 -3.58 -9.83 -3.52
CA THR A 23 -4.10 -8.93 -2.48
C THR A 23 -3.93 -9.50 -1.08
N THR A 24 -3.77 -8.61 -0.10
CA THR A 24 -3.73 -8.95 1.33
C THR A 24 -4.54 -7.95 2.13
N ILE A 25 -5.21 -8.43 3.18
CA ILE A 25 -6.00 -7.64 4.14
C ILE A 25 -5.15 -7.01 5.25
N GLU A 26 -3.89 -7.42 5.35
CA GLU A 26 -2.89 -6.82 6.23
C GLU A 26 -1.67 -6.53 5.38
N TYR A 27 -1.31 -5.25 5.24
CA TYR A 27 -0.08 -4.88 4.56
C TYR A 27 1.11 -5.33 5.41
N THR A 28 2.11 -5.91 4.76
CA THR A 28 3.34 -6.36 5.42
C THR A 28 4.54 -5.65 4.82
N ALA A 29 5.76 -6.01 5.24
CA ALA A 29 6.97 -5.46 4.65
C ALA A 29 7.05 -5.62 3.11
N THR A 30 6.39 -6.64 2.57
CA THR A 30 6.34 -6.93 1.13
C THR A 30 5.35 -6.07 0.36
N CYS A 31 4.62 -5.17 1.03
CA CYS A 31 3.71 -4.21 0.41
C CYS A 31 4.34 -2.82 0.27
N PHE A 32 5.55 -2.60 0.78
CA PHE A 32 6.19 -1.28 0.77
C PHE A 32 7.06 -1.04 -0.46
N LEU A 33 6.87 0.14 -1.03
CA LEU A 33 7.72 0.75 -2.02
C LEU A 33 8.35 2.03 -1.45
N PRO A 34 9.57 2.37 -1.88
CA PRO A 34 10.30 3.51 -1.32
C PRO A 34 9.76 4.86 -1.83
N THR A 35 9.13 4.90 -3.01
CA THR A 35 8.66 6.14 -3.63
C THR A 35 7.33 5.94 -4.37
N GLU A 36 6.57 7.02 -4.52
CA GLU A 36 5.34 7.08 -5.32
C GLU A 36 5.58 6.68 -6.77
N GLU A 37 6.69 7.16 -7.36
CA GLU A 37 7.06 6.86 -8.74
C GLU A 37 7.20 5.35 -8.97
N MET A 38 7.76 4.61 -8.01
CA MET A 38 7.84 3.15 -8.13
C MET A 38 6.47 2.48 -8.02
N ALA A 39 5.57 3.00 -7.19
CA ALA A 39 4.20 2.49 -7.07
C ALA A 39 3.42 2.72 -8.36
N GLN A 40 3.49 3.94 -8.90
CA GLN A 40 2.85 4.30 -10.16
C GLN A 40 3.40 3.46 -11.31
N LYS A 41 4.73 3.40 -11.45
CA LYS A 41 5.39 2.57 -12.45
C LYS A 41 4.99 1.10 -12.36
N TYR A 42 4.80 0.58 -11.15
CA TYR A 42 4.36 -0.81 -10.98
C TYR A 42 2.95 -1.04 -11.54
N ILE A 43 2.01 -0.11 -11.29
CA ILE A 43 0.67 -0.14 -11.87
C ILE A 43 0.75 -0.13 -13.40
N ASP A 44 1.48 0.84 -13.95
CA ASP A 44 1.63 1.05 -15.40
C ASP A 44 2.29 -0.14 -16.12
N GLU A 45 3.37 -0.70 -15.56
CA GLU A 45 4.13 -1.77 -16.20
C GLU A 45 3.49 -3.16 -16.04
N ASN A 46 2.89 -3.44 -14.88
CA ASN A 46 2.36 -4.78 -14.59
C ASN A 46 0.87 -4.92 -14.93
N ASN A 47 0.24 -3.87 -15.49
CA ASN A 47 -1.21 -3.82 -15.70
C ASN A 47 -1.97 -4.25 -14.44
N VAL A 48 -1.46 -3.84 -13.27
CA VAL A 48 -2.22 -3.98 -12.03
C VAL A 48 -3.46 -3.12 -12.24
N SER A 49 -4.62 -3.76 -12.18
CA SER A 49 -5.93 -3.17 -12.49
C SER A 49 -6.03 -1.72 -12.01
N ASP A 50 -6.72 -0.84 -12.75
CA ASP A 50 -6.99 0.57 -12.38
C ASP A 50 -7.70 0.74 -11.01
N GLU A 51 -8.03 -0.39 -10.39
CA GLU A 51 -8.58 -0.55 -9.05
C GLU A 51 -7.54 -0.40 -7.94
N PHE A 52 -6.26 -0.19 -8.26
CA PHE A 52 -5.21 0.07 -7.27
C PHE A 52 -4.67 1.49 -7.39
N ILE A 53 -4.44 2.11 -6.24
CA ILE A 53 -3.86 3.45 -6.17
C ILE A 53 -2.66 3.49 -5.23
N PRO A 54 -1.66 4.35 -5.51
CA PRO A 54 -0.56 4.58 -4.61
C PRO A 54 -1.04 5.35 -3.37
N VAL A 55 -0.75 4.83 -2.18
CA VAL A 55 -1.07 5.46 -0.90
C VAL A 55 0.19 5.58 -0.05
N LYS A 56 0.44 6.78 0.49
CA LYS A 56 1.54 7.00 1.41
C LYS A 56 1.23 6.41 2.77
N VAL A 57 2.19 5.67 3.30
CA VAL A 57 2.16 5.07 4.64
C VAL A 57 3.39 5.54 5.41
N THR A 58 3.14 6.14 6.57
CA THR A 58 4.17 6.52 7.53
C THR A 58 4.25 5.44 8.61
N ILE A 59 5.44 4.87 8.79
CA ILE A 59 5.78 3.92 9.86
C ILE A 59 6.43 4.70 11.00
N HIS A 60 5.81 4.69 12.18
CA HIS A 60 6.21 5.53 13.31
C HIS A 60 7.21 4.84 14.23
N THR A 61 7.06 3.53 14.46
CA THR A 61 7.93 2.76 15.38
C THR A 61 7.93 1.28 15.04
N LEU A 62 9.12 0.67 15.05
CA LEU A 62 9.37 -0.77 15.10
C LEU A 62 9.86 -1.08 16.52
N ASN A 63 8.99 -1.49 17.43
CA ASN A 63 9.41 -2.01 18.73
C ASN A 63 8.95 -3.47 18.86
N ASP A 64 9.95 -4.36 18.86
CA ASP A 64 10.02 -5.80 19.20
C ASP A 64 8.91 -6.80 18.79
N SER A 65 7.67 -6.41 18.50
CA SER A 65 6.59 -7.31 18.03
C SER A 65 5.37 -6.59 17.44
N SER A 66 5.30 -5.26 17.48
CA SER A 66 4.16 -4.48 16.97
C SER A 66 4.64 -3.20 16.31
N TRP A 67 4.14 -2.92 15.13
CA TRP A 67 4.48 -1.74 14.35
C TRP A 67 3.25 -0.85 14.23
N THR A 68 3.42 0.43 14.54
CA THR A 68 2.36 1.43 14.36
C THR A 68 2.61 2.16 13.06
N SER A 69 1.61 2.13 12.20
CA SER A 69 1.62 2.78 10.91
C SER A 69 0.39 3.66 10.76
N SER A 70 0.53 4.71 9.97
CA SER A 70 -0.55 5.61 9.60
C SER A 70 -0.51 5.77 8.10
N ARG A 71 -1.68 5.72 7.45
CA ARG A 71 -1.81 5.88 6.00
C ARG A 71 -2.57 7.16 5.69
N GLU A 72 -2.34 7.71 4.51
CA GLU A 72 -3.24 8.75 3.99
C GLU A 72 -4.62 8.17 3.71
N THR A 73 -5.65 8.98 3.97
CA THR A 73 -7.02 8.63 3.62
C THR A 73 -7.16 8.67 2.10
N VAL A 74 -7.74 7.62 1.55
CA VAL A 74 -8.11 7.57 0.14
C VAL A 74 -9.51 8.17 0.00
N ASP A 75 -9.66 9.19 -0.86
CA ASP A 75 -10.95 9.86 -1.10
C ASP A 75 -12.08 8.86 -1.44
N HIS A 76 -11.77 7.77 -2.13
CA HIS A 76 -12.73 6.71 -2.48
C HIS A 76 -13.18 5.81 -1.32
N TRP A 77 -12.45 5.80 -0.21
CA TRP A 77 -12.87 5.10 1.01
C TRP A 77 -13.84 5.94 1.86
N GLY A 78 -14.05 7.21 1.48
CA GLY A 78 -15.01 8.12 2.09
C GLY A 78 -16.44 7.88 1.59
N HIS A 79 -17.23 7.23 2.44
CA HIS A 79 -18.69 7.12 2.35
C HIS A 79 -19.41 8.43 2.75
#